data_AF-A0A5C7T940-F1
#
_entry.id   AF-A0A5C7T940-F1
#
_cell.length_a   1.000
_cell.length_b   1.000
_cell.length_c   1.000
_cell.angle_alpha   90.00
_cell.angle_beta   90.00
_cell.angle_gamma   90.00
#
_symmetry.space_group_name_H-M   'P 1'
#
loop_
_entity.id
_entity.type
_entity.pdbx_description
1 polymer ?
#
loop_
_entity_poly.entity_id
_entity_poly.type
_entity_poly.pdbx_seq_one_letter_code
_entity_poly.pdbx_strand_id
1 'polypeptide(L)'
;MDRLIKENLEALLQESAGSKRLGRRIINLAGFLGSAEPPAKIQSQLNDLSRLLILQDAFDALLEPITQLSRSGMSRMLDDQALGTMVASLEASRQAIVDVGEINYAELISWLVGQAQARRILRLKGQEAGN
;
A
#
# COMPACT_ATOMS: atom_id res chain seq x y z
N MET A 1 12.14 -1.65 19.10
CA MET A 1 11.86 -1.35 17.68
C MET A 1 11.91 -2.63 16.85
N ASP A 2 12.99 -3.41 16.96
CA ASP A 2 13.22 -4.64 16.18
C ASP A 2 12.15 -5.73 16.35
N ARG A 3 11.60 -5.90 17.57
CA ARG A 3 10.47 -6.81 17.82
C ARG A 3 9.24 -6.45 17.00
N LEU A 4 8.91 -5.16 16.91
CA LEU A 4 7.75 -4.66 16.18
C LEU A 4 7.96 -4.75 14.66
N ILE A 5 9.20 -4.57 14.18
CA ILE A 5 9.56 -4.80 12.77
C ILE A 5 9.38 -6.28 12.41
N LYS A 6 9.84 -7.19 13.27
CA LYS A 6 9.65 -8.64 13.10
C LYS A 6 8.17 -9.03 13.05
N GLU A 7 7.36 -8.54 13.99
CA GLU A 7 5.91 -8.80 14.01
C GLU A 7 5.22 -8.28 12.73
N ASN A 8 5.62 -7.12 12.21
CA ASN A 8 5.07 -6.60 10.95
C ASN A 8 5.53 -7.41 9.73
N LEU A 9 6.77 -7.91 9.69
CA LEU A 9 7.26 -8.79 8.63
C LEU A 9 6.54 -10.14 8.62
N GLU A 10 6.30 -10.74 9.79
CA GLU A 10 5.53 -11.98 9.91
C GLU A 10 4.08 -11.77 9.47
N ALA A 11 3.49 -10.62 9.80
CA ALA A 11 2.14 -10.28 9.38
C ALA A 11 2.03 -9.99 7.86
N LEU A 12 3.08 -9.47 7.22
CA LEU A 12 3.12 -9.30 5.76
C LEU A 12 2.97 -10.64 5.02
N LEU A 13 3.53 -11.72 5.57
CA LEU A 13 3.48 -13.05 4.97
C LEU A 13 2.10 -13.72 5.07
N GLN A 14 1.22 -13.21 5.94
CA GLN A 14 -0.12 -13.74 6.17
C GLN A 14 -1.22 -12.92 5.48
N GLU A 15 -0.90 -11.74 4.94
CA GLU A 15 -1.87 -10.86 4.28
C GLU A 15 -2.03 -11.19 2.79
N SER A 16 -3.25 -11.01 2.28
CA SER A 16 -3.51 -11.12 0.84
C SER A 16 -2.79 -10.02 0.06
N ALA A 17 -2.17 -10.42 -1.06
CA ALA A 17 -1.54 -9.50 -2.00
C ALA A 17 -2.54 -8.43 -2.49
N GLY A 18 -2.06 -7.20 -2.67
CA GLY A 18 -2.87 -6.12 -3.24
C GLY A 18 -3.76 -5.34 -2.27
N SER A 19 -3.75 -5.64 -0.96
CA SER A 19 -4.51 -4.83 0.00
C SER A 19 -3.84 -3.49 0.30
N LYS A 20 -4.64 -2.42 0.51
CA LYS A 20 -4.14 -1.11 1.00
C LYS A 20 -3.30 -1.24 2.28
N ARG A 21 -3.73 -2.13 3.18
CA ARG A 21 -3.07 -2.38 4.46
C ARG A 21 -1.67 -2.95 4.26
N LEU A 22 -1.54 -3.95 3.38
CA LEU A 22 -0.25 -4.53 2.99
C LEU A 22 0.66 -3.46 2.40
N GLY A 23 0.14 -2.65 1.46
CA GLY A 23 0.88 -1.56 0.85
C GLY A 23 1.45 -0.57 1.87
N ARG A 24 0.61 -0.07 2.79
CA ARG A 24 1.05 0.85 3.85
C ARG A 24 2.10 0.22 4.76
N ARG A 25 1.98 -1.07 5.08
CA ARG A 25 2.97 -1.81 5.88
C ARG A 25 4.32 -1.90 5.16
N ILE A 26 4.32 -2.19 3.86
CA ILE A 26 5.55 -2.23 3.04
C ILE A 26 6.24 -0.86 3.03
N ILE A 27 5.51 0.23 2.76
CA ILE A 27 6.09 1.59 2.75
C ILE A 27 6.69 1.95 4.12
N ASN A 28 5.96 1.69 5.21
CA ASN A 28 6.44 1.96 6.55
C ASN A 28 7.72 1.16 6.86
N LEU A 29 7.74 -0.14 6.55
CA LEU A 29 8.91 -0.99 6.77
C LEU A 29 10.10 -0.56 5.91
N ALA A 30 9.87 -0.15 4.66
CA ALA A 30 10.92 0.41 3.81
C ALA A 30 11.53 1.68 4.43
N GLY A 31 10.70 2.57 4.98
CA GLY A 31 11.17 3.76 5.70
C GLY A 31 11.98 3.45 6.97
N PHE A 32 11.59 2.42 7.73
CA PHE A 32 12.34 2.01 8.92
C PHE A 32 13.63 1.25 8.61
N LEU A 33 13.64 0.45 7.55
CA LEU A 33 14.76 -0.41 7.15
C LEU A 33 15.73 0.26 6.17
N GLY A 34 15.38 1.43 5.62
CA GLY A 34 16.22 2.21 4.71
C GLY A 34 17.41 2.86 5.42
N SER A 35 18.54 2.18 5.48
CA SER A 35 19.87 2.78 5.73
C SER A 35 20.77 2.70 4.51
N ALA A 36 20.33 1.97 3.48
CA ALA A 36 21.00 1.83 2.19
C ALA A 36 20.00 2.24 1.11
N GLU A 37 20.50 2.90 0.06
CA GLU A 37 19.71 3.28 -1.10
C GLU A 37 19.14 2.01 -1.75
N PRO A 38 17.81 1.86 -1.87
CA PRO A 38 17.22 0.67 -2.46
C PRO A 38 17.61 0.55 -3.94
N PRO A 39 17.70 -0.67 -4.48
CA PRO A 39 17.90 -0.86 -5.92
C PRO A 39 16.86 -0.08 -6.74
N ALA A 40 17.26 0.51 -7.86
CA ALA A 40 16.40 1.40 -8.66
C ALA A 40 15.02 0.80 -8.99
N LYS A 41 14.96 -0.52 -9.26
CA LYS A 41 13.71 -1.24 -9.51
C LYS A 41 12.80 -1.28 -8.28
N ILE A 42 13.36 -1.51 -7.10
CA ILE A 42 12.63 -1.48 -5.82
C ILE A 42 12.16 -0.05 -5.52
N GLN A 43 13.02 0.95 -5.73
CA GLN A 43 12.63 2.35 -5.54
C GLN A 43 11.45 2.73 -6.45
N SER A 44 11.47 2.32 -7.72
CA SER A 44 10.35 2.54 -8.64
C SER A 44 9.07 1.90 -8.10
N GLN A 45 9.11 0.61 -7.73
CA GLN A 45 7.95 -0.09 -7.19
C GLN A 45 7.44 0.54 -5.88
N LEU A 46 8.31 1.06 -5.01
CA LEU A 46 7.91 1.78 -3.79
C LEU A 46 7.25 3.13 -4.12
N ASN A 47 7.73 3.84 -5.14
CA ASN A 47 7.11 5.08 -5.61
C ASN A 47 5.72 4.80 -6.21
N ASP A 48 5.61 3.76 -7.03
CA ASP A 48 4.35 3.33 -7.63
C ASP A 48 3.36 2.87 -6.56
N LEU A 49 3.81 2.08 -5.59
CA LEU A 49 3.00 1.68 -4.43
C LEU A 49 2.53 2.88 -3.60
N SER A 50 3.40 3.86 -3.37
CA SER A 50 3.02 5.09 -2.65
C SER A 50 1.97 5.88 -3.42
N ARG A 51 2.16 6.04 -4.74
CA ARG A 51 1.19 6.69 -5.62
C ARG A 51 -0.14 5.96 -5.62
N LEU A 52 -0.13 4.63 -5.73
CA LEU A 52 -1.32 3.79 -5.70
C LEU A 52 -2.12 4.05 -4.43
N LEU A 53 -1.48 4.04 -3.25
CA LEU A 53 -2.14 4.26 -1.97
C LEU A 53 -2.79 5.65 -1.88
N ILE A 54 -2.13 6.69 -2.38
CA ILE A 54 -2.68 8.06 -2.40
C ILE A 54 -3.91 8.13 -3.31
N LEU A 55 -3.84 7.57 -4.52
CA LEU A 55 -4.95 7.56 -5.45
C LEU A 55 -6.14 6.77 -4.92
N GLN A 56 -5.85 5.66 -4.27
CA GLN A 56 -6.81 4.84 -3.57
C GLN A 56 -7.50 5.60 -2.43
N ASP A 57 -6.76 6.37 -1.63
CA ASP A 57 -7.34 7.19 -0.55
C ASP A 57 -8.18 8.35 -1.11
N ALA A 58 -7.74 8.98 -2.20
CA ALA A 58 -8.51 9.99 -2.91
C ALA A 58 -9.82 9.43 -3.48
N PHE A 59 -9.78 8.21 -4.05
CA PHE A 59 -10.98 7.53 -4.53
C PHE A 59 -12.00 7.28 -3.41
N ASP A 60 -11.55 6.77 -2.27
CA ASP A 60 -12.42 6.52 -1.11
C ASP A 60 -13.05 7.83 -0.60
N ALA A 61 -12.27 8.92 -0.55
CA ALA A 61 -12.75 10.24 -0.14
C ALA A 61 -13.79 10.83 -1.11
N LEU A 62 -13.70 10.51 -2.41
CA LEU A 62 -14.72 10.89 -3.40
C LEU A 62 -15.98 10.01 -3.29
N LEU A 63 -15.81 8.74 -2.94
CA LEU A 63 -16.91 7.78 -2.84
C LEU A 63 -17.76 8.01 -1.58
N GLU A 64 -17.14 8.37 -0.46
CA GLU A 64 -17.83 8.55 0.82
C GLU A 64 -19.03 9.52 0.74
N PRO A 65 -18.89 10.76 0.22
CA PRO A 65 -20.02 11.69 0.07
C PRO A 65 -21.17 11.11 -0.77
N ILE A 66 -20.83 10.41 -1.86
CA ILE A 66 -21.82 9.81 -2.77
C ILE A 66 -22.60 8.70 -2.06
N THR A 67 -21.91 7.87 -1.27
CA THR A 67 -22.58 6.84 -0.47
C THR A 67 -23.47 7.43 0.63
N GLN A 68 -23.06 8.53 1.25
CA GLN A 68 -23.85 9.23 2.27
C GLN A 68 -25.12 9.85 1.65
N LEU A 69 -25.00 10.50 0.50
CA LEU A 69 -26.13 11.07 -0.26
C LEU A 69 -27.13 10.01 -0.74
N SER A 70 -26.62 8.85 -1.18
CA SER A 70 -27.45 7.71 -1.56
C SER A 70 -28.25 7.17 -0.36
N ARG A 71 -27.60 7.02 0.80
CA ARG A 71 -28.24 6.51 2.03
C ARG A 71 -29.24 7.48 2.64
N SER A 72 -29.01 8.79 2.54
CA SER A 72 -29.91 9.81 3.10
C SER A 72 -31.17 10.04 2.25
N GLY A 73 -31.28 9.42 1.07
CA GLY A 73 -32.36 9.66 0.12
C GLY A 73 -32.33 11.07 -0.49
N MET A 74 -31.30 11.87 -0.20
CA MET A 74 -31.12 13.23 -0.71
C MET A 74 -30.52 13.28 -2.11
N SER A 75 -30.38 12.14 -2.79
CA SER A 75 -29.95 12.09 -4.19
C SER A 75 -30.81 12.95 -5.13
N ARG A 76 -32.06 13.27 -4.74
CA ARG A 76 -32.98 14.17 -5.47
C ARG A 76 -32.71 15.66 -5.25
N MET A 77 -31.81 16.03 -4.32
CA MET A 77 -31.45 17.43 -4.04
C MET A 77 -30.22 17.92 -4.81
N LEU A 78 -29.46 17.00 -5.43
CA LEU A 78 -28.38 17.36 -6.33
C LEU A 78 -28.93 17.55 -7.73
N ASP A 79 -28.43 18.57 -8.43
CA ASP A 79 -28.68 18.68 -9.86
C ASP A 79 -27.94 17.57 -10.62
N ASP A 80 -28.50 17.16 -11.77
CA ASP A 80 -27.93 16.09 -12.59
C ASP A 80 -26.50 16.41 -13.04
N GLN A 81 -26.15 17.70 -13.13
CA GLN A 81 -24.83 18.18 -13.49
C GLN A 81 -23.78 17.94 -12.38
N ALA A 82 -24.11 18.19 -11.11
CA ALA A 82 -23.23 17.88 -9.98
C ALA A 82 -23.03 16.37 -9.85
N LEU A 83 -24.10 15.58 -9.97
CA LEU A 83 -24.01 14.12 -9.97
C LEU A 83 -23.10 13.62 -11.10
N GLY A 84 -23.29 14.14 -12.32
CA GLY A 84 -22.44 13.80 -13.46
C GLY A 84 -20.96 14.14 -13.23
N THR A 85 -20.66 15.28 -12.62
CA THR A 85 -19.29 15.71 -12.31
C THR A 85 -18.65 14.83 -11.23
N MET A 86 -19.41 14.44 -10.21
CA MET A 86 -18.94 13.54 -9.14
C MET A 86 -18.63 12.14 -9.70
N VAL A 87 -19.49 11.60 -10.56
CA VAL A 87 -19.27 10.30 -11.22
C VAL A 87 -18.05 10.35 -12.14
N ALA A 88 -17.91 11.40 -12.96
CA ALA A 88 -16.75 11.56 -13.84
C ALA A 88 -15.44 11.66 -13.04
N SER A 89 -15.46 12.33 -11.88
CA SER A 89 -14.30 12.42 -10.99
C SER A 89 -13.93 11.06 -10.37
N LEU A 90 -14.92 10.25 -9.99
CA LEU A 90 -14.71 8.87 -9.54
C LEU A 90 -14.11 8.00 -10.64
N GLU A 91 -14.64 8.08 -11.86
CA GLU A 91 -14.14 7.30 -13.00
C GLU A 91 -12.70 7.68 -13.36
N ALA A 92 -12.40 8.99 -13.38
CA ALA A 92 -11.04 9.48 -13.60
C ALA A 92 -10.07 8.97 -12.51
N SER A 93 -10.49 9.02 -11.24
CA SER A 93 -9.70 8.49 -10.13
C SER A 93 -9.51 6.97 -10.23
N ARG A 94 -10.56 6.22 -10.64
CA ARG A 94 -10.47 4.78 -10.88
C ARG A 94 -9.49 4.45 -12.00
N GLN A 95 -9.51 5.20 -13.10
CA GLN A 95 -8.59 5.00 -14.20
C GLN A 95 -7.15 5.27 -13.77
N ALA A 96 -6.91 6.37 -13.03
CA ALA A 96 -5.60 6.68 -12.49
C ALA A 96 -5.04 5.56 -11.59
N ILE A 97 -5.88 4.86 -10.83
CA ILE A 97 -5.49 3.69 -10.02
C ILE A 97 -5.03 2.53 -10.92
N VAL A 98 -5.76 2.25 -12.01
CA VAL A 98 -5.42 1.19 -12.97
C VAL A 98 -4.10 1.50 -13.67
N ASP A 99 -3.83 2.77 -13.95
CA ASP A 99 -2.65 3.22 -14.68
C ASP A 99 -1.34 3.14 -13.86
N VAL A 100 -1.40 2.90 -12.54
CA VAL A 100 -0.19 2.76 -11.69
C VAL A 100 0.63 1.52 -12.02
N GLY A 101 0.12 0.62 -12.85
CA GLY A 101 0.84 -0.58 -13.30
C GLY A 101 0.93 -1.67 -12.23
N GLU A 102 1.57 -2.78 -12.58
CA GLU A 102 1.66 -3.94 -11.69
C GLU A 102 2.79 -3.80 -10.67
N ILE A 103 2.45 -3.95 -9.39
CA ILE A 103 3.40 -3.96 -8.29
C ILE A 103 3.72 -5.39 -7.90
N ASN A 104 5.00 -5.76 -7.95
CA ASN A 104 5.45 -7.07 -7.51
C ASN A 104 5.63 -7.10 -5.98
N TYR A 105 4.54 -7.36 -5.26
CA TYR A 105 4.54 -7.44 -3.79
C TYR A 105 5.52 -8.48 -3.24
N ALA A 106 5.73 -9.60 -3.94
CA ALA A 106 6.66 -10.63 -3.51
C ALA A 106 8.11 -10.14 -3.54
N GLU A 107 8.48 -9.39 -4.59
CA GLU A 107 9.81 -8.79 -4.73
C GLU A 107 10.06 -7.73 -3.63
N LEU A 108 9.07 -6.87 -3.36
CA LEU A 108 9.15 -5.88 -2.27
C LEU A 108 9.29 -6.54 -0.89
N ILE A 109 8.50 -7.58 -0.60
CA ILE A 109 8.58 -8.31 0.67
C ILE A 109 9.92 -9.03 0.82
N SER A 110 10.39 -9.70 -0.23
CA SER A 110 11.69 -10.38 -0.23
C SER A 110 12.84 -9.42 0.06
N TRP A 111 12.82 -8.24 -0.58
CA TRP A 111 13.79 -7.18 -0.31
C TRP A 111 13.74 -6.70 1.15
N LEU A 112 12.56 -6.44 1.71
CA LEU A 112 12.40 -6.02 3.11
C LEU A 112 12.92 -7.08 4.09
N VAL A 113 12.66 -8.36 3.83
CA VAL A 113 13.20 -9.47 4.64
C VAL A 113 14.73 -9.47 4.58
N GLY A 114 15.32 -9.28 3.39
CA GLY A 114 16.77 -9.18 3.23
C GLY A 114 17.38 -8.01 4.02
N GLN A 115 16.74 -6.83 4.00
CA GLN A 115 17.17 -5.67 4.80
C GLN A 115 17.10 -5.95 6.30
N ALA A 116 16.03 -6.59 6.77
CA ALA A 116 15.88 -6.96 8.17
C ALA A 116 16.93 -8.01 8.62
N GLN A 117 17.32 -8.94 7.74
CA GLN A 117 18.41 -9.89 7.99
C GLN A 117 19.77 -9.21 8.06
N ALA A 118 20.08 -8.29 7.14
CA ALA A 118 21.34 -7.55 7.13
C ALA A 118 21.54 -6.75 8.44
N ARG A 119 20.45 -6.23 9.00
CA ARG A 119 20.42 -5.54 10.30
C ARG A 119 20.33 -6.47 11.51
N ARG A 120 20.34 -7.79 11.32
CA ARG A 120 20.19 -8.83 12.36
C ARG A 120 18.88 -8.74 13.16
N ILE A 121 17.83 -8.12 12.60
CA ILE A 121 16.48 -8.02 13.18
C ILE A 121 15.77 -9.37 13.06
N LEU A 122 15.92 -10.04 11.91
CA LEU A 122 15.49 -11.43 11.71
C LEU A 122 16.70 -12.35 11.89
N ARG A 123 16.68 -13.18 12.94
CA ARG A 123 17.55 -14.35 13.05
C ARG A 123 16.84 -15.55 12.44
N LEU A 124 17.24 -15.96 11.25
CA LEU A 124 16.92 -17.30 10.77
C LEU A 124 17.58 -18.30 11.73
N LYS A 125 16.77 -19.16 12.34
CA LYS A 125 17.21 -20.22 13.24
C LYS A 125 17.96 -21.28 12.42
N GLY A 126 19.23 -21.00 12.09
CA GLY A 126 20.06 -21.85 11.23
C GLY A 126 21.57 -21.72 11.44
N GLN A 127 22.04 -20.85 12.34
CA GLN A 127 23.46 -20.63 12.62
C GLN A 127 23.80 -20.61 14.12
N GLU A 128 23.13 -21.45 14.91
CA GLU A 128 23.56 -21.79 16.28
C GLU A 128 23.67 -23.32 16.43
N ALA A 129 24.29 -23.97 15.44
CA ALA A 129 24.81 -25.33 15.55
C ALA A 129 26.20 -25.36 14.90
N GLY A 130 27.25 -25.29 15.74
CA GLY A 130 28.64 -25.50 15.35
C GLY A 130 29.52 -24.25 15.44
N ASN A 131 30.07 -23.95 16.62
CA ASN A 131 31.32 -24.52 17.12
C ASN A 131 31.54 -24.12 18.59
#